data_AF-A0A0C5CEF1-F1
#
_entry.id   AF-A0A0C5CEF1-F1
#
_cell.length_a   1.000
_cell.length_b   1.000
_cell.length_c   1.000
_cell.angle_alpha   90.00
_cell.angle_beta   90.00
_cell.angle_gamma   90.00
#
_symmetry.space_group_name_H-M   'P 1'
#
loop_
_entity.id
_entity.type
_entity.pdbx_description
1 polymer ?
#
loop_
_entity_poly.entity_id
_entity_poly.type
_entity_poly.pdbx_seq_one_letter_code
_entity_poly.pdbx_strand_id
1 'polypeptide(L)'
;MTRSLKKNPFVANHLLKKIDKLNTKAEKEIMFVANHLLKKIDKLNTKAEKEIIVTWSRASTIIPTMIGHTIAIHNGKEHLPIYITDSMVGHKLGEFAPTLNFRGHAKSDNRSRR
;
A
#
# COMPACT_ATOMS: atom_id res chain seq x y z
N MET A 1 4.48 40.83 6.78
CA MET A 1 3.60 40.62 7.95
C MET A 1 3.30 39.14 8.07
N THR A 2 3.86 38.43 9.05
CA THR A 2 3.52 37.02 9.31
C THR A 2 2.44 36.95 10.38
N ARG A 3 1.46 36.06 10.17
CA ARG A 3 0.36 35.85 11.12
C ARG A 3 0.89 35.20 12.40
N SER A 4 0.39 35.64 13.55
CA SER A 4 0.78 35.11 14.86
C SER A 4 0.55 33.59 14.94
N LEU A 5 1.62 32.84 15.23
CA LEU A 5 1.60 31.39 15.42
C LEU A 5 1.09 30.98 16.82
N LYS A 6 0.95 31.92 17.76
CA LYS A 6 0.47 31.64 19.13
C LYS A 6 -1.02 31.31 19.21
N LYS A 7 -1.81 31.67 18.19
CA LYS A 7 -3.22 31.31 18.09
C LYS A 7 -3.40 30.33 16.95
N ASN A 8 -4.05 29.20 17.22
CA ASN A 8 -4.42 28.25 16.18
C ASN A 8 -5.16 29.00 15.05
N PRO A 9 -4.88 28.70 13.78
CA PRO A 9 -5.56 29.34 12.67
C PRO A 9 -7.05 29.08 12.76
N PHE A 10 -7.86 30.13 12.70
CA PHE A 10 -9.31 30.00 12.61
C PHE A 10 -9.68 29.25 11.33
N VAL A 11 -10.38 28.13 11.48
CA VAL A 11 -10.99 27.34 10.40
C VAL A 11 -12.47 27.23 10.70
N ALA A 12 -13.33 27.61 9.75
CA ALA A 12 -14.77 27.52 9.95
C ALA A 12 -15.23 26.05 9.97
N ASN A 13 -16.10 25.69 10.92
CA ASN A 13 -16.60 24.32 11.11
C ASN A 13 -17.26 23.74 9.84
N HIS A 14 -17.94 24.56 9.05
CA HIS A 14 -18.53 24.12 7.78
C HIS A 14 -17.48 23.74 6.74
N LEU A 15 -16.36 24.47 6.69
CA LEU A 15 -15.24 24.14 5.80
C LEU A 15 -14.57 22.85 6.23
N LEU A 16 -14.35 22.65 7.54
CA LEU A 16 -13.81 21.41 8.09
C LEU A 16 -14.69 20.20 7.69
N LYS A 17 -16.00 20.29 7.93
CA LYS A 17 -16.97 19.25 7.52
C LYS A 17 -16.98 18.97 6.01
N LYS A 18 -16.78 20.01 5.19
CA LYS A 18 -16.72 19.85 3.72
C LYS A 18 -15.44 19.12 3.29
N ILE A 19 -14.32 19.41 3.93
CA ILE A 19 -13.04 18.72 3.70
C ILE A 19 -13.15 17.24 4.11
N ASP A 20 -13.66 16.94 5.30
CA ASP A 20 -13.85 15.56 5.78
C ASP A 20 -14.78 14.75 4.86
N LYS A 21 -15.85 15.39 4.35
CA LYS A 21 -16.78 14.79 3.40
C LYS A 21 -16.15 14.53 2.02
N LEU A 22 -15.22 15.37 1.58
CA LEU A 22 -14.48 15.17 0.33
C LEU A 22 -13.48 14.02 0.44
N ASN A 23 -12.73 13.97 1.55
CA ASN A 23 -11.77 12.89 1.82
C ASN A 23 -12.46 11.52 1.84
N THR A 24 -13.59 11.41 2.55
CA THR A 24 -14.36 10.16 2.64
C THR A 24 -15.03 9.72 1.33
N LYS A 25 -15.30 10.65 0.39
CA LYS A 25 -15.92 10.31 -0.90
C LYS A 25 -14.88 9.80 -1.92
N ALA A 26 -13.69 10.39 -1.94
CA ALA A 26 -12.60 9.96 -2.81
C ALA A 26 -12.09 8.55 -2.46
N GLU A 27 -12.02 8.21 -1.16
CA GLU A 27 -11.63 6.88 -0.68
C GLU A 27 -12.65 5.78 -1.02
N LYS A 28 -13.94 6.13 -1.10
CA LYS A 28 -15.03 5.15 -1.26
C LYS A 28 -15.28 4.68 -2.69
N GLU A 29 -14.96 5.47 -3.71
CA GLU A 29 -15.46 5.18 -5.06
C GLU A 29 -14.50 4.41 -5.99
N ILE A 30 -13.21 4.18 -5.67
CA ILE A 30 -12.26 3.67 -6.69
C ILE A 30 -11.29 2.57 -6.20
N MET A 31 -11.14 2.33 -4.89
CA MET A 31 -10.09 1.41 -4.39
C MET A 31 -10.62 -0.01 -4.19
N PHE A 32 -10.22 -0.94 -5.06
CA PHE A 32 -10.45 -2.36 -4.82
C PHE A 32 -9.46 -2.89 -3.77
N VAL A 33 -10.00 -3.52 -2.72
CA VAL A 33 -9.23 -4.31 -1.75
C VAL A 33 -9.96 -5.62 -1.48
N ALA A 34 -9.23 -6.73 -1.51
CA ALA A 34 -9.82 -8.03 -1.27
C ALA A 34 -10.29 -8.18 0.19
N ASN A 35 -11.53 -8.64 0.37
CA ASN A 35 -12.17 -8.80 1.69
C ASN A 35 -11.34 -9.65 2.67
N HIS A 36 -10.65 -10.68 2.19
CA HIS A 36 -9.82 -11.55 3.05
C HIS A 36 -8.56 -10.84 3.55
N LEU A 37 -7.96 -9.97 2.72
CA LEU A 37 -6.78 -9.19 3.08
C LEU A 37 -7.17 -8.14 4.12
N LEU A 38 -8.27 -7.41 3.87
CA LEU A 38 -8.81 -6.41 4.78
C LEU A 38 -9.09 -7.00 6.16
N LYS A 39 -9.83 -8.13 6.21
CA LYS A 39 -10.14 -8.83 7.46
C LYS A 39 -8.89 -9.25 8.26
N LYS A 40 -7.80 -9.63 7.59
CA LYS A 40 -6.53 -9.98 8.28
C LYS A 40 -5.88 -8.74 8.89
N ILE A 41 -5.83 -7.66 8.13
CA ILE A 41 -5.22 -6.39 8.55
C ILE A 41 -6.00 -5.79 9.72
N ASP A 42 -7.33 -5.80 9.66
CA ASP A 42 -8.17 -5.29 10.75
C ASP A 42 -7.95 -6.08 12.06
N LYS A 43 -7.87 -7.41 11.97
CA LYS A 43 -7.56 -8.26 13.13
C LYS A 43 -6.20 -7.95 13.74
N LEU A 44 -5.18 -7.76 12.92
CA LEU A 44 -3.84 -7.43 13.39
C LEU A 44 -3.79 -6.04 14.01
N ASN A 45 -4.49 -5.07 13.40
CA ASN A 45 -4.65 -3.72 13.94
C ASN A 45 -5.33 -3.75 15.32
N THR A 46 -6.38 -4.56 15.50
CA THR A 46 -7.03 -4.69 16.83
C THR A 46 -6.13 -5.29 17.90
N LYS A 47 -5.20 -6.17 17.50
CA LYS A 47 -4.25 -6.82 18.41
C LYS A 47 -2.96 -6.04 18.62
N ALA A 48 -2.73 -4.99 17.83
CA ALA A 48 -1.46 -4.25 17.74
C ALA A 48 -0.23 -5.15 17.44
N GLU A 49 -0.46 -6.28 16.75
CA GLU A 49 0.57 -7.23 16.34
C GLU A 49 1.03 -6.96 14.90
N LYS A 50 2.32 -7.14 14.63
CA LYS A 50 2.92 -6.99 13.30
C LYS A 50 3.40 -8.34 12.81
N GLU A 51 2.50 -9.08 12.18
CA GLU A 51 2.80 -10.37 11.55
C GLU A 51 2.98 -10.24 10.04
N ILE A 52 3.65 -11.21 9.43
CA ILE A 52 3.80 -11.28 7.97
C ILE A 52 2.51 -11.80 7.35
N ILE A 53 1.86 -10.98 6.53
CA ILE A 53 0.59 -11.32 5.88
C ILE A 53 0.85 -11.87 4.48
N VAL A 54 0.61 -13.17 4.28
CA VAL A 54 0.68 -13.78 2.94
C VAL A 54 -0.56 -13.45 2.11
N THR A 55 -0.36 -12.99 0.88
CA THR A 55 -1.42 -12.63 -0.06
C THR A 55 -1.13 -13.03 -1.50
N TRP A 56 -2.18 -13.49 -2.19
CA TRP A 56 -2.22 -13.67 -3.64
C TRP A 56 -2.89 -12.51 -4.37
N SER A 57 -3.55 -11.60 -3.62
CA SER A 57 -4.33 -10.52 -4.20
C SER A 57 -3.45 -9.35 -4.64
N ARG A 58 -2.83 -9.50 -5.81
CA ARG A 58 -1.99 -8.45 -6.42
C ARG A 58 -2.78 -7.23 -6.91
N ALA A 59 -4.08 -7.40 -7.16
CA ALA A 59 -4.96 -6.33 -7.64
C ALA A 59 -5.39 -5.35 -6.53
N SER A 60 -5.19 -5.73 -5.26
CA SER A 60 -5.58 -4.91 -4.11
C SER A 60 -4.75 -3.63 -4.04
N THR A 61 -5.42 -2.54 -3.71
CA THR A 61 -4.83 -1.21 -3.55
C THR A 61 -4.36 -1.02 -2.12
N ILE A 62 -3.23 -0.36 -1.91
CA ILE A 62 -2.70 -0.09 -0.58
C ILE A 62 -3.52 1.04 0.07
N ILE A 63 -4.11 0.73 1.22
CA ILE A 63 -4.90 1.66 2.04
C ILE A 63 -4.02 2.17 3.19
N PRO A 64 -4.21 3.41 3.70
CA PRO A 64 -3.48 3.93 4.86
C PRO A 64 -3.45 3.00 6.09
N THR A 65 -4.49 2.20 6.32
CA THR A 65 -4.56 1.22 7.42
C THR A 65 -3.56 0.07 7.32
N MET A 66 -2.92 -0.10 6.15
CA MET A 66 -1.90 -1.12 5.90
C MET A 66 -0.47 -0.64 6.23
N ILE A 67 -0.29 0.64 6.53
CA ILE A 67 1.03 1.21 6.81
C ILE A 67 1.64 0.54 8.04
N GLY A 68 2.91 0.14 7.94
CA GLY A 68 3.63 -0.51 9.02
C GLY A 68 3.45 -2.02 9.11
N HIS A 69 2.65 -2.62 8.23
CA HIS A 69 2.54 -4.07 8.06
C HIS A 69 3.54 -4.60 7.03
N THR A 70 3.93 -5.86 7.19
CA THR A 70 4.73 -6.58 6.20
C THR A 70 3.83 -7.54 5.44
N ILE A 71 3.69 -7.32 4.13
CA ILE A 71 2.82 -8.11 3.26
C ILE A 71 3.69 -8.94 2.34
N ALA A 72 3.54 -10.27 2.39
CA ALA A 72 4.21 -11.21 1.51
C ALA A 72 3.37 -11.42 0.24
N ILE A 73 3.80 -10.80 -0.87
CA ILE A 73 3.06 -10.72 -2.13
C ILE A 73 3.53 -11.82 -3.08
N HIS A 74 2.60 -12.61 -3.61
CA HIS A 74 2.90 -13.65 -4.58
C HIS A 74 3.40 -13.07 -5.92
N ASN A 75 4.56 -13.51 -6.41
CA ASN A 75 5.12 -13.10 -7.71
C ASN A 75 4.92 -14.14 -8.84
N GLY A 76 4.29 -15.29 -8.55
CA GLY A 76 4.14 -16.41 -9.49
C GLY A 76 4.96 -17.65 -9.11
N LYS A 77 5.96 -17.49 -8.24
CA LYS A 77 6.82 -18.58 -7.74
C LYS A 77 6.88 -18.60 -6.22
N GLU A 78 7.10 -17.45 -5.62
CA GLU A 78 7.27 -17.27 -4.19
C GLU A 78 6.52 -16.03 -3.69
N HIS A 79 6.51 -15.83 -2.37
CA HIS A 79 5.94 -14.64 -1.75
C HIS A 79 7.06 -13.73 -1.27
N LEU A 80 7.12 -12.52 -1.83
CA LEU A 80 8.12 -11.52 -1.48
C LEU A 80 7.61 -10.69 -0.29
N PRO A 81 8.28 -10.70 0.88
CA PRO A 81 7.88 -9.88 2.02
C PRO A 81 8.23 -8.41 1.76
N ILE A 82 7.22 -7.55 1.71
CA ILE A 82 7.36 -6.11 1.47
C ILE A 82 6.80 -5.35 2.67
N TYR A 83 7.62 -4.47 3.22
CA TYR A 83 7.20 -3.56 4.28
C TYR A 83 6.49 -2.33 3.68
N ILE A 84 5.27 -2.06 4.12
CA ILE A 84 4.42 -1.00 3.57
C ILE A 84 4.73 0.35 4.23
N THR A 85 5.05 1.34 3.40
CA THR A 85 5.32 2.73 3.80
C THR A 85 4.20 3.66 3.30
N ASP A 86 4.11 4.87 3.88
CA ASP A 86 3.08 5.86 3.53
C ASP A 86 3.12 6.27 2.04
N SER A 87 4.32 6.37 1.46
CA SER A 87 4.50 6.71 0.05
C SER A 87 3.94 5.66 -0.93
N MET A 88 3.62 4.46 -0.45
CA MET A 88 3.05 3.38 -1.27
C MET A 88 1.51 3.42 -1.32
N VAL A 89 0.85 4.26 -0.51
CA VAL A 89 -0.60 4.38 -0.48
C VAL A 89 -1.13 4.81 -1.86
N GLY A 90 -2.20 4.15 -2.32
CA GLY A 90 -2.81 4.40 -3.63
C GLY A 90 -2.26 3.52 -4.76
N HIS A 91 -1.10 2.87 -4.58
CA HIS A 91 -0.57 1.90 -5.54
C HIS A 91 -1.18 0.51 -5.37
N LYS A 92 -1.04 -0.34 -6.38
CA LYS A 92 -1.44 -1.76 -6.28
C LYS A 92 -0.30 -2.61 -5.74
N LEU A 93 -0.63 -3.61 -4.93
CA LEU A 93 0.33 -4.57 -4.37
C LEU A 93 1.17 -5.26 -5.47
N GLY A 94 0.57 -5.52 -6.63
CA GLY A 94 1.25 -6.17 -7.75
C GLY A 94 2.41 -5.38 -8.35
N GLU A 95 2.46 -4.05 -8.17
CA GLU A 95 3.53 -3.17 -8.67
C GLU A 95 4.86 -3.41 -7.97
N PHE A 96 4.80 -3.84 -6.70
CA PHE A 96 5.99 -4.05 -5.87
C PHE A 96 6.56 -5.47 -5.98
N ALA A 97 5.87 -6.38 -6.67
CA ALA A 97 6.28 -7.78 -6.84
C ALA A 97 6.49 -8.13 -8.33
N PRO A 98 7.73 -8.03 -8.85
CA PRO A 98 8.03 -8.33 -10.25
C PRO A 98 7.83 -9.82 -10.55
N THR A 99 7.21 -10.14 -11.68
CA THR A 99 6.86 -11.52 -12.08
C THR A 99 7.90 -12.19 -12.97
N LEU A 100 8.67 -11.39 -13.72
CA LEU A 100 9.67 -11.86 -14.66
C LEU A 100 11.05 -11.41 -14.21
N ASN A 101 11.98 -12.36 -14.13
CA ASN A 101 13.39 -12.07 -13.88
C ASN A 101 14.06 -11.74 -15.22
N PHE A 102 13.97 -10.48 -15.64
CA PHE A 102 14.69 -10.00 -16.82
C PHE A 102 16.17 -9.76 -16.47
N ARG A 103 17.06 -10.60 -16.99
CA ARG A 103 18.52 -10.51 -16.75
C ARG A 103 19.27 -9.63 -17.76
N GLY A 104 18.56 -8.93 -18.64
CA GLY A 104 19.14 -8.16 -19.74
C GLY A 104 19.22 -8.94 -21.05
N HIS A 105 19.62 -8.25 -22.12
CA HIS A 105 19.88 -8.87 -23.41
C HIS A 105 21.22 -9.61 -23.35
N ALA A 106 21.20 -10.94 -23.50
CA ALA A 106 22.41 -11.74 -23.50
C ALA A 106 23.26 -11.38 -24.74
N LYS A 107 24.40 -10.71 -24.54
CA LYS A 107 25.45 -10.69 -25.57
C LYS A 107 26.04 -12.09 -25.64
N SER A 108 25.98 -12.70 -26.82
CA SER A 108 26.51 -14.03 -27.21
C SER A 108 27.20 -14.81 -26.08
N ASP A 109 26.44 -15.66 -25.39
CA ASP A 109 27.00 -16.54 -24.36
C ASP A 109 27.56 -17.79 -25.06
N ASN A 110 28.86 -17.78 -25.41
CA ASN A 110 29.60 -18.95 -25.89
C ASN A 110 29.87 -19.96 -24.76
N ARG A 111 28.95 -20.11 -23.80
CA ARG A 111 29.06 -21.14 -22.77
C ARG A 111 28.43 -22.43 -23.28
N SER A 112 29.29 -23.35 -23.70
CA SER A 112 28.90 -24.75 -23.95
C SER A 112 28.23 -25.28 -22.67
N ARG A 113 26.96 -25.69 -22.78
CA ARG A 113 26.32 -26.46 -21.72
C ARG A 113 26.99 -27.83 -21.65
N ARG A 114 27.54 -28.15 -20.47
CA ARG A 114 27.99 -29.49 -20.09
C ARG A 114 26.80 -30.30 -19.61
#